data_AF-A0ABD6VM99-F1
#
_entry.id   AF-A0ABD6VM99-F1
#
_cell.length_a   1.000
_cell.length_b   1.000
_cell.length_c   1.000
_cell.angle_alpha   90.00
_cell.angle_beta   90.00
_cell.angle_gamma   90.00
#
_symmetry.space_group_name_H-M   'P 1'
#
loop_
_entity.id
_entity.type
_entity.pdbx_description
1 polymer ?
#
loop_
_entity_poly.entity_id
_entity_poly.type
_entity_poly.pdbx_seq_one_letter_code
_entity_poly.pdbx_strand_id
1 'polypeptide(L)'
;MASTDLITYLNYISTWDTESDSNIDQLISEQSLFANLGDFESDSIIDSEFDMLDDLACEVRDLTIAADATQMAADAAAIASIWTFGLGMAVYASLEVAEGIERAVISSKSKDLNAKLGTIDSDISSRISPNVQSYVSKYKENNNLINSKAPQGLDTRTCRANLMQFMAQVQRKQGKLDANTFREYAESARIVYNCDEINKVYDALDELNFSDKSDADVKKFLNVLVGLNLPSTAKYGMTLVTSVSLGIMQYKLKIANSTIEAQCKDAGIPVEECDATAFETMDFVGKFATVITVIMSVVDIVLNILDIVDVVEQCKKMCDQLNGPIKGSYKSYFNGIKEASQQYKAAIGG
;
A
#
# COMPACT_ATOMS: atom_id res chain seq x y z
N MET A 1 -4.52 16.41 10.34
CA MET A 1 -3.75 17.15 11.38
C MET A 1 -2.55 16.29 11.73
N ALA A 2 -1.43 16.87 12.14
CA ALA A 2 -0.19 16.12 12.34
C ALA A 2 -0.31 15.08 13.49
N SER A 3 -1.03 15.42 14.56
CA SER A 3 -1.36 14.50 15.64
C SER A 3 -2.17 13.29 15.17
N THR A 4 -3.09 13.49 14.22
CA THR A 4 -3.93 12.43 13.65
C THR A 4 -3.08 11.33 13.01
N ASP A 5 -1.99 11.70 12.32
CA ASP A 5 -1.14 10.74 11.64
C ASP A 5 -0.44 9.80 12.67
N LEU A 6 0.02 10.32 13.81
CA LEU A 6 0.61 9.50 14.90
C LEU A 6 -0.44 8.63 15.60
N ILE A 7 -1.63 9.19 15.89
CA ILE A 7 -2.76 8.44 16.48
C ILE A 7 -3.14 7.27 15.57
N THR A 8 -3.32 7.53 14.28
CA THR A 8 -3.70 6.53 13.29
C THR A 8 -2.64 5.44 13.18
N TYR A 9 -1.35 5.80 13.17
CA TYR A 9 -0.27 4.83 13.16
C TYR A 9 -0.29 3.92 14.39
N LEU A 10 -0.29 4.51 15.60
CA LEU A 10 -0.25 3.74 16.84
C LEU A 10 -1.49 2.85 17.00
N ASN A 11 -2.68 3.37 16.66
CA ASN A 11 -3.92 2.60 16.67
C ASN A 11 -3.82 1.39 15.72
N TYR A 12 -3.41 1.61 14.47
CA TYR A 12 -3.28 0.53 13.50
C TYR A 12 -2.25 -0.52 13.93
N ILE A 13 -1.05 -0.12 14.35
CA ILE A 13 -0.01 -1.06 14.78
C ILE A 13 -0.43 -1.84 16.03
N SER A 14 -1.23 -1.22 16.92
CA SER A 14 -1.72 -1.89 18.13
C SER A 14 -2.61 -3.11 17.86
N THR A 15 -3.24 -3.21 16.69
CA THR A 15 -4.15 -4.34 16.35
C THR A 15 -3.40 -5.64 16.05
N TRP A 16 -2.07 -5.58 15.96
CA TRP A 16 -1.22 -6.70 15.60
C TRP A 16 -0.56 -7.40 16.80
N ASP A 17 -0.72 -6.87 18.02
CA ASP A 17 -0.03 -7.36 19.22
C ASP A 17 -0.33 -8.84 19.57
N THR A 18 -1.52 -9.29 19.22
CA THR A 18 -2.07 -10.62 19.49
C THR A 18 -2.12 -11.51 18.25
N GLU A 19 -1.52 -11.08 17.14
CA GLU A 19 -1.51 -11.86 15.91
C GLU A 19 -0.64 -13.12 16.03
N SER A 20 -1.01 -14.15 15.28
CA SER A 20 -0.30 -15.42 15.23
C SER A 20 1.04 -15.31 14.48
N ASP A 21 2.01 -16.11 14.92
CA ASP A 21 3.34 -16.18 14.31
C ASP A 21 3.25 -16.51 12.82
N SER A 22 2.39 -17.46 12.42
CA SER A 22 2.19 -17.82 11.01
C SER A 22 1.74 -16.64 10.15
N ASN A 23 0.85 -15.79 10.66
CA ASN A 23 0.37 -14.62 9.91
C ASN A 23 1.45 -13.54 9.84
N ILE A 24 2.21 -13.34 10.92
CA ILE A 24 3.34 -12.39 10.93
C ILE A 24 4.45 -12.86 9.99
N ASP A 25 4.81 -14.14 9.99
CA ASP A 25 5.83 -14.70 9.12
C ASP A 25 5.47 -14.57 7.64
N GLN A 26 4.17 -14.64 7.29
CA GLN A 26 3.69 -14.36 5.93
C GLN A 26 3.92 -12.90 5.51
N LEU A 27 3.73 -11.94 6.42
CA LEU A 27 4.01 -10.52 6.18
C LEU A 27 5.51 -10.25 6.06
N ILE A 28 6.32 -10.87 6.92
CA ILE A 28 7.78 -10.78 6.87
C ILE A 28 8.30 -11.39 5.57
N SER A 29 7.69 -12.48 5.09
CA SER A 29 8.03 -13.08 3.79
C SER A 29 7.70 -12.14 2.62
N GLU A 30 6.54 -11.48 2.61
CA GLU A 30 6.20 -10.45 1.62
C GLU A 30 7.22 -9.30 1.66
N GLN A 31 7.54 -8.81 2.85
CA GLN A 31 8.50 -7.72 3.04
C GLN A 31 9.90 -8.09 2.55
N SER A 32 10.33 -9.33 2.81
CA SER A 32 11.63 -9.84 2.35
C SER A 32 11.68 -9.96 0.83
N LEU A 33 10.58 -10.37 0.19
CA LEU A 33 10.47 -10.37 -1.28
C LEU A 33 10.50 -8.95 -1.83
N PHE A 34 9.75 -8.02 -1.21
CA PHE A 34 9.74 -6.61 -1.60
C PHE A 34 11.14 -6.00 -1.54
N ALA A 35 11.85 -6.15 -0.42
CA ALA A 35 13.21 -5.63 -0.26
C ALA A 35 14.23 -6.23 -1.25
N ASN A 36 13.89 -7.31 -1.95
CA ASN A 36 14.78 -8.02 -2.87
C ASN A 36 14.23 -8.13 -4.30
N LEU A 37 13.28 -7.27 -4.69
CA LEU A 37 12.81 -7.20 -6.07
C LEU A 37 13.93 -6.87 -7.06
N GLY A 38 14.87 -6.00 -6.65
CA GLY A 38 16.02 -5.61 -7.47
C GLY A 38 15.65 -4.63 -8.58
N ASP A 39 16.44 -4.65 -9.66
CA ASP A 39 16.14 -3.89 -10.87
C ASP A 39 15.48 -4.81 -11.90
N PHE A 40 14.51 -4.29 -12.63
CA PHE A 40 13.80 -5.02 -13.69
C PHE A 40 13.16 -4.08 -14.71
N GLU A 41 12.95 -4.62 -15.91
CA GLU A 41 12.19 -3.99 -17.00
C GLU A 41 10.79 -4.58 -17.01
N SER A 42 9.76 -3.74 -17.09
CA SER A 42 8.36 -4.16 -17.07
C SER A 42 7.53 -3.59 -18.22
N ASP A 43 7.94 -2.47 -18.81
CA ASP A 43 7.13 -1.71 -19.74
C ASP A 43 6.89 -2.49 -21.03
N SER A 44 7.92 -3.18 -21.57
CA SER A 44 7.76 -3.99 -22.78
C SER A 44 6.87 -5.21 -22.58
N ILE A 45 6.92 -5.80 -21.38
CA ILE A 45 6.07 -6.92 -20.97
C ILE A 45 4.63 -6.43 -20.83
N ILE A 46 4.42 -5.30 -20.15
CA ILE A 46 3.12 -4.67 -20.00
C ILE A 46 2.55 -4.28 -21.36
N ASP A 47 3.35 -3.72 -22.26
CA ASP A 47 2.92 -3.40 -23.62
C ASP A 47 2.40 -4.64 -24.34
N SER A 48 3.20 -5.71 -24.36
CA SER A 48 2.81 -6.98 -24.98
C SER A 48 1.55 -7.59 -24.38
N GLU A 49 1.39 -7.53 -23.06
CA GLU A 49 0.23 -8.10 -22.36
C GLU A 49 -1.05 -7.27 -22.59
N PHE A 50 -0.92 -5.94 -22.61
CA PHE A 50 -2.04 -5.05 -22.84
C PHE A 50 -2.46 -4.97 -24.31
N ASP A 51 -1.53 -5.17 -25.26
CA ASP A 51 -1.89 -5.27 -26.67
C ASP A 51 -2.78 -6.52 -26.91
N MET A 52 -2.47 -7.65 -26.28
CA MET A 52 -3.33 -8.85 -26.32
C MET A 52 -4.70 -8.61 -25.66
N LEU A 53 -4.75 -7.86 -24.56
CA LEU A 53 -6.00 -7.51 -23.89
C LEU A 53 -6.86 -6.57 -24.75
N ASP A 54 -6.25 -5.57 -25.37
CA ASP A 54 -6.93 -4.63 -26.25
C ASP A 54 -7.51 -5.33 -27.49
N ASP A 55 -6.74 -6.23 -28.10
CA ASP A 55 -7.21 -7.06 -29.22
C ASP A 55 -8.44 -7.89 -28.83
N LEU A 56 -8.38 -8.59 -27.68
CA LEU A 56 -9.52 -9.37 -27.17
C LEU A 56 -10.73 -8.48 -26.85
N ALA A 57 -10.52 -7.31 -26.24
CA ALA A 57 -11.59 -6.36 -25.92
C ALA A 57 -12.23 -5.78 -27.19
N CYS A 58 -11.43 -5.45 -28.20
CA CYS A 58 -11.91 -4.98 -29.50
C CYS A 58 -12.70 -6.06 -30.24
N GLU A 59 -12.24 -7.32 -30.19
CA GLU A 59 -12.99 -8.45 -30.77
C GLU A 59 -14.35 -8.65 -30.08
N VAL A 60 -14.39 -8.55 -28.74
CA VAL A 60 -15.66 -8.61 -28.00
C VAL A 60 -16.56 -7.45 -28.39
N ARG A 61 -16.06 -6.21 -28.40
CA ARG A 61 -16.81 -5.03 -28.86
C ARG A 61 -17.42 -5.25 -30.24
N ASP A 62 -16.62 -5.72 -31.20
CA ASP A 62 -17.06 -5.89 -32.59
C ASP A 62 -18.13 -6.98 -32.72
N LEU A 63 -18.00 -8.08 -31.96
CA LEU A 63 -19.04 -9.12 -31.87
C LEU A 63 -20.31 -8.61 -31.18
N THR A 64 -20.18 -7.83 -30.12
CA THR A 64 -21.29 -7.25 -29.37
C THR A 64 -22.07 -6.23 -30.22
N ILE A 65 -21.40 -5.41 -31.03
CA ILE A 65 -22.06 -4.52 -32.00
C ILE A 65 -22.83 -5.33 -33.06
N ALA A 66 -22.35 -6.52 -33.40
CA ALA A 66 -22.94 -7.38 -34.42
C ALA A 66 -24.05 -8.31 -33.92
N ALA A 67 -24.31 -8.39 -32.60
CA ALA A 67 -25.19 -9.38 -31.99
C ALA A 67 -26.60 -8.86 -31.62
N ASP A 68 -27.58 -9.77 -31.47
CA ASP A 68 -28.92 -9.46 -30.96
C ASP A 68 -28.88 -9.12 -29.45
N ALA A 69 -29.86 -8.32 -28.99
CA ALA A 69 -29.91 -7.69 -27.65
C ALA A 69 -29.68 -8.65 -26.45
N THR A 70 -30.06 -9.92 -26.56
CA THR A 70 -29.88 -10.92 -25.49
C THR A 70 -28.43 -11.39 -25.35
N GLN A 71 -27.68 -11.47 -26.46
CA GLN A 71 -26.27 -11.87 -26.45
C GLN A 71 -25.38 -10.73 -25.95
N MET A 72 -25.76 -9.48 -26.29
CA MET A 72 -25.11 -8.27 -25.78
C MET A 72 -25.14 -8.21 -24.24
N ALA A 73 -26.30 -8.44 -23.62
CA ALA A 73 -26.44 -8.39 -22.17
C ALA A 73 -25.62 -9.49 -21.44
N ALA A 74 -25.48 -10.67 -22.04
CA ALA A 74 -24.72 -11.77 -21.46
C ALA A 74 -23.20 -11.53 -21.53
N ASP A 75 -22.71 -10.98 -22.64
CA ASP A 75 -21.30 -10.63 -22.81
C ASP A 75 -20.87 -9.49 -21.87
N ALA A 76 -21.73 -8.48 -21.67
CA ALA A 76 -21.51 -7.38 -20.74
C ALA A 76 -21.38 -7.84 -19.28
N ALA A 77 -22.32 -8.67 -18.81
CA ALA A 77 -22.29 -9.21 -17.45
C ALA A 77 -21.05 -10.09 -17.22
N ALA A 78 -20.66 -10.91 -18.21
CA ALA A 78 -19.46 -11.71 -18.11
C ALA A 78 -18.19 -10.85 -18.00
N ILE A 79 -18.09 -9.75 -18.75
CA ILE A 79 -16.94 -8.83 -18.62
C ILE A 79 -16.89 -8.21 -17.23
N ALA A 80 -18.04 -7.96 -16.59
CA ALA A 80 -18.11 -7.35 -15.27
C ALA A 80 -17.57 -8.22 -14.12
N SER A 81 -17.70 -9.56 -14.20
CA SER A 81 -17.32 -10.46 -13.10
C SER A 81 -15.82 -10.60 -12.86
N ILE A 82 -14.99 -10.45 -13.90
CA ILE A 82 -13.62 -11.02 -13.89
C ILE A 82 -12.58 -9.91 -14.08
N TRP A 83 -12.62 -8.90 -13.21
CA TRP A 83 -11.54 -7.91 -13.09
C TRP A 83 -10.72 -8.20 -11.84
N THR A 84 -9.45 -8.59 -12.01
CA THR A 84 -8.54 -8.84 -10.87
C THR A 84 -7.66 -7.64 -10.50
N PHE A 85 -7.90 -6.50 -11.14
CA PHE A 85 -7.02 -5.35 -11.08
C PHE A 85 -6.95 -4.73 -9.69
N GLY A 86 -5.73 -4.55 -9.17
CA GLY A 86 -5.47 -4.02 -7.81
C GLY A 86 -4.46 -4.81 -6.97
N LEU A 87 -4.12 -6.03 -7.40
CA LEU A 87 -3.53 -7.07 -6.57
C LEU A 87 -4.43 -7.50 -5.40
N GLY A 88 -5.66 -7.92 -5.71
CA GLY A 88 -6.52 -8.71 -4.81
C GLY A 88 -7.61 -7.90 -4.14
N MET A 89 -8.55 -7.36 -4.92
CA MET A 89 -9.71 -6.67 -4.35
C MET A 89 -10.77 -7.69 -3.95
N ALA A 90 -10.93 -7.89 -2.63
CA ALA A 90 -12.01 -8.64 -2.00
C ALA A 90 -13.43 -8.19 -2.46
N VAL A 91 -13.55 -6.99 -3.03
CA VAL A 91 -14.77 -6.46 -3.67
C VAL A 91 -15.26 -7.35 -4.82
N TYR A 92 -14.36 -8.04 -5.53
CA TYR A 92 -14.74 -8.93 -6.63
C TYR A 92 -15.10 -10.34 -6.18
N ALA A 93 -14.61 -10.83 -5.04
CA ALA A 93 -15.08 -12.11 -4.51
C ALA A 93 -16.59 -12.08 -4.22
N SER A 94 -17.13 -10.93 -3.78
CA SER A 94 -18.58 -10.73 -3.66
C SER A 94 -19.31 -10.64 -5.01
N LEU A 95 -18.64 -10.21 -6.08
CA LEU A 95 -19.21 -10.18 -7.44
C LEU A 95 -19.13 -11.57 -8.11
N GLU A 96 -18.06 -12.34 -7.93
CA GLU A 96 -17.94 -13.75 -8.34
C GLU A 96 -19.00 -14.63 -7.66
N VAL A 97 -19.31 -14.37 -6.38
CA VAL A 97 -20.36 -15.10 -5.64
C VAL A 97 -21.76 -14.61 -6.03
N ALA A 98 -21.92 -13.33 -6.38
CA ALA A 98 -23.20 -12.78 -6.86
C ALA A 98 -23.52 -13.20 -8.30
N GLU A 99 -22.51 -13.40 -9.14
CA GLU A 99 -22.65 -13.86 -10.51
C GLU A 99 -22.69 -15.39 -10.61
N GLY A 100 -23.83 -15.93 -10.16
CA GLY A 100 -24.37 -17.16 -10.71
C GLY A 100 -24.78 -16.98 -12.17
N ILE A 101 -23.83 -16.68 -13.08
CA ILE A 101 -24.10 -16.66 -14.52
C ILE A 101 -24.09 -18.10 -15.03
N GLU A 102 -25.21 -18.78 -14.81
CA GLU A 102 -25.58 -19.95 -15.61
C GLU A 102 -25.77 -19.51 -17.07
N ARG A 103 -24.79 -19.83 -17.90
CA ARG A 103 -24.90 -20.19 -19.34
C ARG A 103 -26.03 -19.50 -20.14
N ALA A 104 -26.12 -18.18 -20.12
CA ALA A 104 -26.53 -17.45 -21.32
C ALA A 104 -25.36 -17.51 -22.33
N VAL A 105 -25.61 -17.35 -23.62
CA VAL A 105 -24.64 -17.55 -24.70
C VAL A 105 -23.55 -16.45 -24.67
N ILE A 106 -22.65 -16.52 -23.70
CA ILE A 106 -21.42 -15.71 -23.64
C ILE A 106 -20.57 -16.13 -24.82
N SER A 107 -20.14 -15.17 -25.63
CA SER A 107 -19.25 -15.40 -26.76
C SER A 107 -17.95 -16.05 -26.27
N SER A 108 -17.31 -16.87 -27.10
CA SER A 108 -16.01 -17.47 -26.74
C SER A 108 -14.96 -16.39 -26.45
N LYS A 109 -15.07 -15.22 -27.10
CA LYS A 109 -14.14 -14.10 -26.94
C LYS A 109 -14.32 -13.37 -25.62
N SER A 110 -15.54 -13.23 -25.13
CA SER A 110 -15.78 -12.69 -23.78
C SER A 110 -15.19 -13.62 -22.72
N LYS A 111 -15.24 -14.94 -22.92
CA LYS A 111 -14.56 -15.91 -22.04
C LYS A 111 -13.04 -15.78 -22.10
N ASP A 112 -12.47 -15.63 -23.29
CA ASP A 112 -11.02 -15.46 -23.46
C ASP A 112 -10.52 -14.15 -22.84
N LEU A 113 -11.24 -13.04 -23.06
CA LEU A 113 -10.98 -11.75 -22.44
C LEU A 113 -11.03 -11.86 -20.91
N ASN A 114 -12.09 -12.44 -20.37
CA ASN A 114 -12.25 -12.63 -18.93
C ASN A 114 -11.14 -13.49 -18.32
N ALA A 115 -10.82 -14.62 -18.97
CA ALA A 115 -9.73 -15.47 -18.51
C ALA A 115 -8.42 -14.68 -18.45
N LYS A 116 -8.16 -13.83 -19.46
CA LYS A 116 -6.97 -13.00 -19.51
C LYS A 116 -6.95 -11.90 -18.45
N LEU A 117 -8.07 -11.20 -18.23
CA LEU A 117 -8.24 -10.21 -17.17
C LEU A 117 -8.10 -10.84 -15.77
N GLY A 118 -8.44 -12.13 -15.64
CA GLY A 118 -8.25 -12.93 -14.43
C GLY A 118 -6.79 -13.23 -14.08
N THR A 119 -5.90 -13.27 -15.08
CA THR A 119 -4.50 -13.70 -14.91
C THR A 119 -3.48 -12.60 -15.15
N ILE A 120 -3.88 -11.44 -15.67
CA ILE A 120 -2.99 -10.38 -16.15
C ILE A 120 -1.85 -10.01 -15.19
N ASP A 121 -2.11 -9.86 -13.89
CA ASP A 121 -1.06 -9.55 -12.90
C ASP A 121 -0.03 -10.68 -12.79
N SER A 122 -0.50 -11.93 -12.81
CA SER A 122 0.36 -13.12 -12.75
C SER A 122 1.13 -13.30 -14.06
N ASP A 123 0.50 -13.01 -15.19
CA ASP A 123 1.11 -13.10 -16.51
C ASP A 123 2.23 -12.06 -16.65
N ILE A 124 1.97 -10.80 -16.30
CA ILE A 124 2.99 -9.74 -16.28
C ILE A 124 4.11 -10.07 -15.30
N SER A 125 3.77 -10.35 -14.04
CA SER A 125 4.80 -10.56 -13.00
C SER A 125 5.68 -11.79 -13.25
N SER A 126 5.11 -12.89 -13.75
CA SER A 126 5.86 -14.10 -14.12
C SER A 126 6.81 -13.89 -15.30
N ARG A 127 6.44 -13.02 -16.25
CA ARG A 127 7.29 -12.62 -17.37
C ARG A 127 8.40 -11.66 -16.96
N ILE A 128 8.22 -10.88 -15.90
CA ILE A 128 9.26 -10.00 -15.36
C ILE A 128 10.33 -10.82 -14.64
N SER A 129 9.96 -11.51 -13.57
CA SER A 129 10.86 -12.44 -12.86
C SER A 129 10.12 -13.30 -11.83
N PRO A 130 10.70 -14.45 -11.42
CA PRO A 130 10.15 -15.26 -10.32
C PRO A 130 10.02 -14.49 -8.99
N ASN A 131 10.92 -13.53 -8.70
CA ASN A 131 10.87 -12.73 -7.49
C ASN A 131 9.68 -11.75 -7.52
N VAL A 132 9.48 -11.07 -8.64
CA VAL A 132 8.35 -10.15 -8.84
C VAL A 132 7.03 -10.91 -8.78
N GLN A 133 6.94 -12.09 -9.41
CA GLN A 133 5.78 -12.97 -9.30
C GLN A 133 5.50 -13.38 -7.86
N SER A 134 6.52 -13.83 -7.13
CA SER A 134 6.37 -14.27 -5.73
C SER A 134 5.89 -13.12 -4.84
N TYR A 135 6.46 -11.92 -5.02
CA TYR A 135 6.02 -10.71 -4.32
C TYR A 135 4.56 -10.38 -4.62
N VAL A 136 4.18 -10.33 -5.89
CA VAL A 136 2.81 -10.05 -6.35
C VAL A 136 1.81 -11.03 -5.75
N SER A 137 2.12 -12.32 -5.74
CA SER A 137 1.28 -13.34 -5.11
C SER A 137 1.15 -13.14 -3.60
N LYS A 138 2.26 -12.90 -2.89
CA LYS A 138 2.25 -12.66 -1.44
C LYS A 138 1.50 -11.39 -1.06
N TYR A 139 1.66 -10.33 -1.84
CA TYR A 139 0.88 -9.10 -1.69
C TYR A 139 -0.62 -9.41 -1.78
N LYS A 140 -1.06 -10.18 -2.79
CA LYS A 140 -2.48 -10.58 -2.92
C LYS A 140 -2.97 -11.38 -1.71
N GLU A 141 -2.22 -12.39 -1.29
CA GLU A 141 -2.56 -13.26 -0.16
C GLU A 141 -2.75 -12.47 1.14
N ASN A 142 -1.89 -11.47 1.39
CA ASN A 142 -1.86 -10.74 2.65
C ASN A 142 -2.90 -9.61 2.74
N ASN A 143 -3.55 -9.19 1.64
CA ASN A 143 -4.53 -8.10 1.65
C ASN A 143 -5.66 -8.31 2.66
N ASN A 144 -6.23 -9.51 2.69
CA ASN A 144 -7.38 -9.79 3.56
C ASN A 144 -6.99 -9.71 5.04
N LEU A 145 -5.83 -10.24 5.39
CA LEU A 145 -5.29 -10.15 6.75
C LEU A 145 -5.07 -8.68 7.13
N ILE A 146 -4.39 -7.91 6.28
CA ILE A 146 -4.10 -6.48 6.52
C ILE A 146 -5.39 -5.68 6.70
N ASN A 147 -6.39 -5.92 5.84
CA ASN A 147 -7.68 -5.25 5.91
C ASN A 147 -8.48 -5.65 7.16
N SER A 148 -8.40 -6.90 7.60
CA SER A 148 -9.07 -7.35 8.83
C SER A 148 -8.56 -6.65 10.10
N LYS A 149 -7.36 -6.05 10.01
CA LYS A 149 -6.69 -5.32 11.08
C LYS A 149 -6.88 -3.80 11.00
N ALA A 150 -7.53 -3.30 9.94
CA ALA A 150 -7.73 -1.88 9.72
C ALA A 150 -8.76 -1.31 10.73
N PRO A 151 -8.40 -0.27 11.51
CA PRO A 151 -9.37 0.52 12.23
C PRO A 151 -10.44 1.08 11.28
N GLN A 152 -11.65 1.31 11.82
CA GLN A 152 -12.75 1.84 11.04
C GLN A 152 -12.36 3.17 10.37
N GLY A 153 -12.54 3.24 9.05
CA GLY A 153 -12.25 4.43 8.25
C GLY A 153 -10.79 4.56 7.79
N LEU A 154 -9.89 3.63 8.17
CA LEU A 154 -8.54 3.60 7.62
C LEU A 154 -8.50 2.79 6.33
N ASP A 155 -7.99 3.39 5.25
CA ASP A 155 -7.93 2.72 3.96
C ASP A 155 -6.75 1.73 3.86
N THR A 156 -6.88 0.73 2.99
CA THR A 156 -5.89 -0.35 2.77
C THR A 156 -4.51 0.18 2.43
N ARG A 157 -4.39 1.30 1.70
CA ARG A 157 -3.08 1.86 1.31
C ARG A 157 -2.34 2.36 2.53
N THR A 158 -3.04 3.12 3.38
CA THR A 158 -2.48 3.64 4.61
C THR A 158 -2.09 2.49 5.56
N CYS A 159 -2.92 1.45 5.66
CA CYS A 159 -2.59 0.24 6.41
C CYS A 159 -1.28 -0.40 5.91
N ARG A 160 -1.17 -0.65 4.60
CA ARG A 160 0.02 -1.26 3.99
C ARG A 160 1.27 -0.40 4.17
N ALA A 161 1.15 0.91 3.96
CA ALA A 161 2.24 1.86 4.13
C ALA A 161 2.76 1.87 5.58
N ASN A 162 1.85 1.95 6.56
CA ASN A 162 2.19 1.92 7.97
C ASN A 162 2.83 0.58 8.38
N LEU A 163 2.31 -0.55 7.87
CA LEU A 163 2.85 -1.87 8.18
C LEU A 163 4.27 -2.07 7.62
N MET A 164 4.52 -1.62 6.39
CA MET A 164 5.86 -1.68 5.79
C MET A 164 6.85 -0.77 6.50
N GLN A 165 6.41 0.43 6.91
CA GLN A 165 7.20 1.33 7.76
C GLN A 165 7.56 0.68 9.09
N PHE A 166 6.56 0.10 9.75
CA PHE A 166 6.73 -0.58 11.03
C PHE A 166 7.74 -1.72 10.93
N MET A 167 7.60 -2.61 9.95
CA MET A 167 8.53 -3.71 9.72
C MET A 167 9.96 -3.23 9.42
N ALA A 168 10.11 -2.16 8.63
CA ALA A 168 11.42 -1.57 8.35
C ALA A 168 12.05 -1.01 9.63
N GLN A 169 11.28 -0.28 10.44
CA GLN A 169 11.74 0.28 11.71
C GLN A 169 12.20 -0.81 12.68
N VAL A 170 11.40 -1.87 12.84
CA VAL A 170 11.74 -3.02 13.67
C VAL A 170 13.03 -3.66 13.20
N GLN A 171 13.12 -3.97 11.89
CA GLN A 171 14.30 -4.61 11.31
C GLN A 171 15.55 -3.77 11.50
N ARG A 172 15.47 -2.47 11.25
CA ARG A 172 16.59 -1.55 11.38
C ARG A 172 17.06 -1.41 12.82
N LYS A 173 16.14 -1.26 13.77
CA LYS A 173 16.50 -1.04 15.19
C LYS A 173 16.99 -2.30 15.90
N GLN A 174 16.52 -3.47 15.47
CA GLN A 174 16.87 -4.74 16.10
C GLN A 174 17.90 -5.55 15.31
N GLY A 175 18.22 -5.14 14.08
CA GLY A 175 19.05 -5.90 13.14
C GLY A 175 18.39 -7.18 12.63
N LYS A 176 17.13 -7.43 13.00
CA LYS A 176 16.33 -8.59 12.60
C LYS A 176 14.84 -8.28 12.67
N LEU A 177 14.06 -9.04 11.91
CA LEU A 177 12.61 -9.01 11.92
C LEU A 177 12.10 -10.44 12.04
N ASP A 178 11.48 -10.76 13.19
CA ASP A 178 10.84 -12.05 13.47
C ASP A 178 9.51 -11.82 14.21
N ALA A 179 8.64 -12.83 14.24
CA ALA A 179 7.31 -12.71 14.83
C ALA A 179 7.30 -12.31 16.32
N ASN A 180 8.33 -12.68 17.07
CA ASN A 180 8.43 -12.30 18.48
C ASN A 180 8.74 -10.81 18.62
N THR A 181 9.81 -10.34 17.98
CA THR A 181 10.21 -8.93 18.03
C THR A 181 9.14 -8.03 17.42
N PHE A 182 8.49 -8.45 16.33
CA PHE A 182 7.34 -7.75 15.76
C PHE A 182 6.23 -7.53 16.79
N ARG A 183 5.83 -8.58 17.54
CA ARG A 183 4.78 -8.47 18.56
C ARG A 183 5.17 -7.60 19.74
N GLU A 184 6.40 -7.67 20.22
CA GLU A 184 6.81 -6.81 21.34
C GLU A 184 6.73 -5.32 20.99
N TYR A 185 7.04 -4.97 19.73
CA TYR A 185 6.86 -3.62 19.22
C TYR A 185 5.37 -3.26 19.06
N ALA A 186 4.55 -4.17 18.53
CA ALA A 186 3.10 -3.95 18.40
C ALA A 186 2.41 -3.80 19.77
N GLU A 187 2.81 -4.59 20.77
CA GLU A 187 2.37 -4.47 22.16
C GLU A 187 2.79 -3.11 22.75
N SER A 188 4.03 -2.68 22.49
CA SER A 188 4.49 -1.36 22.91
C SER A 188 3.64 -0.25 22.28
N ALA A 189 3.28 -0.37 20.99
CA ALA A 189 2.36 0.56 20.33
C ALA A 189 0.98 0.58 21.02
N ARG A 190 0.42 -0.58 21.36
CA ARG A 190 -0.85 -0.68 22.12
C ARG A 190 -0.77 0.00 23.48
N ILE A 191 0.31 -0.23 24.24
CA ILE A 191 0.47 0.36 25.57
C ILE A 191 0.57 1.88 25.46
N VAL A 192 1.36 2.39 24.50
CA VAL A 192 1.51 3.83 24.27
C VAL A 192 0.21 4.46 23.80
N TYR A 193 -0.48 3.84 22.83
CA TYR A 193 -1.75 4.34 22.30
C TYR A 193 -2.81 4.55 23.39
N ASN A 194 -2.84 3.66 24.39
CA ASN A 194 -3.80 3.71 25.50
C ASN A 194 -3.28 4.48 26.72
N CYS A 195 -2.10 5.10 26.65
CA CYS A 195 -1.50 5.82 27.78
C CYS A 195 -1.78 7.32 27.69
N ASP A 196 -2.28 7.94 28.76
CA ASP A 196 -2.57 9.39 28.78
C ASP A 196 -1.35 10.27 28.44
N GLU A 197 -0.14 9.78 28.71
CA GLU A 197 1.11 10.50 28.45
C GLU A 197 1.29 10.83 26.96
N ILE A 198 0.79 10.00 26.05
CA ILE A 198 0.92 10.22 24.61
C ILE A 198 0.18 11.48 24.13
N ASN A 199 -0.84 11.92 24.86
CA ASN A 199 -1.59 13.15 24.53
C ASN A 199 -0.68 14.39 24.53
N LYS A 200 0.38 14.40 25.35
CA LYS A 200 1.38 15.47 25.34
C LYS A 200 2.07 15.58 23.98
N VAL A 201 2.33 14.46 23.33
CA VAL A 201 2.95 14.42 21.99
C VAL A 201 1.95 14.85 20.94
N TYR A 202 0.69 14.42 21.04
CA TYR A 202 -0.37 14.86 20.13
C TYR A 202 -0.55 16.38 20.19
N ASP A 203 -0.67 16.95 21.39
CA ASP A 203 -0.81 18.38 21.60
C ASP A 203 0.42 19.15 21.07
N ALA A 204 1.62 18.64 21.33
CA ALA A 204 2.85 19.28 20.88
C ALA A 204 3.04 19.20 19.35
N LEU A 205 2.63 18.11 18.70
CA LEU A 205 2.61 17.99 17.24
C LEU A 205 1.62 18.95 16.60
N ASP A 206 0.43 19.11 17.19
CA ASP A 206 -0.55 20.07 16.69
C ASP A 206 -0.10 21.50 16.91
N GLU A 207 0.50 21.83 18.06
CA GLU A 207 1.10 23.14 18.29
C GLU A 207 2.20 23.44 17.25
N LEU A 208 3.10 22.49 16.99
CA LEU A 208 4.13 22.63 15.95
C LEU A 208 3.53 22.76 14.55
N ASN A 209 2.43 22.07 14.27
CA ASN A 209 1.72 22.17 12.99
C ASN A 209 1.15 23.57 12.75
N PHE A 210 0.70 24.27 13.80
CA PHE A 210 0.17 25.63 13.71
C PHE A 210 1.20 26.75 13.96
N SER A 211 2.42 26.41 14.38
CA SER A 211 3.48 27.39 14.58
C SER A 211 4.21 27.77 13.29
N ASP A 212 5.15 28.72 13.43
CA ASP A 212 6.08 29.14 12.38
C ASP A 212 7.11 28.05 12.02
N LYS A 213 7.18 26.96 12.80
CA LYS A 213 8.12 25.83 12.62
C LYS A 213 9.57 26.30 12.65
N SER A 214 9.85 27.32 13.46
CA SER A 214 11.20 27.78 13.74
C SER A 214 12.02 26.73 14.50
N ASP A 215 13.33 26.89 14.54
CA ASP A 215 14.21 26.05 15.37
C ASP A 215 13.75 25.99 16.83
N ALA A 216 13.20 27.09 17.37
CA ALA A 216 12.67 27.15 18.72
C ALA A 216 11.39 26.30 18.88
N ASP A 217 10.51 26.32 17.89
CA ASP A 217 9.28 25.50 17.88
C ASP A 217 9.63 24.01 17.80
N VAL A 218 10.58 23.67 16.92
CA VAL A 218 11.11 22.31 16.77
C VAL A 218 11.74 21.85 18.09
N LYS A 219 12.60 22.65 18.70
CA LYS A 219 13.23 22.33 19.99
C LYS A 219 12.19 22.15 21.10
N LYS A 220 11.15 22.99 21.12
CA LYS A 220 10.03 22.87 22.08
C LYS A 220 9.36 21.50 21.93
N PHE A 221 9.05 21.08 20.71
CA PHE A 221 8.47 19.77 20.44
C PHE A 221 9.40 18.62 20.88
N LEU A 222 10.69 18.67 20.52
CA LEU A 222 11.65 17.62 20.86
C LEU A 222 11.86 17.49 22.38
N ASN A 223 11.80 18.60 23.12
CA ASN A 223 11.84 18.57 24.58
C ASN A 223 10.64 17.81 25.20
N VAL A 224 9.47 17.85 24.55
CA VAL A 224 8.31 17.03 24.97
C VAL A 224 8.58 15.55 24.75
N LEU A 225 9.18 15.17 23.62
CA LEU A 225 9.58 13.77 23.37
C LEU A 225 10.60 13.27 24.40
N VAL A 226 11.63 14.07 24.69
CA VAL A 226 12.67 13.70 25.67
C VAL A 226 12.11 13.61 27.10
N GLY A 227 11.12 14.45 27.44
CA GLY A 227 10.47 14.46 28.74
C GLY A 227 9.34 13.45 28.92
N LEU A 228 9.07 12.61 27.91
CA LEU A 228 7.93 11.71 27.90
C LEU A 228 8.12 10.54 28.87
N ASN A 229 7.17 10.35 29.79
CA ASN A 229 7.23 9.28 30.80
C ASN A 229 6.28 8.12 30.46
N LEU A 230 6.66 7.31 29.48
CA LEU A 230 5.87 6.16 29.06
C LEU A 230 5.92 5.00 30.09
N PRO A 231 4.88 4.15 30.17
CA PRO A 231 4.91 2.97 31.02
C PRO A 231 6.11 2.08 30.69
N SER A 232 6.83 1.60 31.72
CA SER A 232 8.05 0.79 31.54
C SER A 232 7.79 -0.54 30.82
N THR A 233 6.53 -0.98 30.75
CA THR A 233 6.10 -2.16 29.99
C THR A 233 6.09 -1.91 28.47
N ALA A 234 6.01 -0.66 28.01
CA ALA A 234 6.14 -0.29 26.60
C ALA A 234 7.62 -0.23 26.19
N LYS A 235 8.28 -1.40 26.18
CA LYS A 235 9.74 -1.53 25.96
C LYS A 235 10.27 -0.71 24.78
N TYR A 236 9.52 -0.67 23.68
CA TYR A 236 9.89 0.02 22.44
C TYR A 236 9.04 1.27 22.15
N GLY A 237 8.22 1.69 23.11
CA GLY A 237 7.26 2.78 22.94
C GLY A 237 7.93 4.10 22.57
N MET A 238 9.03 4.45 23.25
CA MET A 238 9.77 5.69 22.98
C MET A 238 10.35 5.72 21.56
N THR A 239 10.93 4.61 21.09
CA THR A 239 11.44 4.48 19.72
C THR A 239 10.33 4.69 18.70
N LEU A 240 9.18 4.04 18.88
CA LEU A 240 8.03 4.18 17.98
C LEU A 240 7.56 5.64 17.88
N VAL A 241 7.31 6.27 19.03
CA VAL A 241 6.80 7.65 19.08
C VAL A 241 7.79 8.63 18.49
N THR A 242 9.07 8.50 18.83
CA THR A 242 10.13 9.38 18.35
C THR A 242 10.27 9.27 16.83
N SER A 243 10.48 8.06 16.30
CA SER A 243 10.69 7.91 14.86
C SER A 243 9.49 8.42 14.06
N VAL A 244 8.26 8.04 14.43
CA VAL A 244 7.06 8.48 13.67
C VAL A 244 6.86 9.99 13.74
N SER A 245 7.12 10.59 14.90
CA SER A 245 7.02 12.03 15.10
C SER A 245 8.02 12.82 14.26
N LEU A 246 9.27 12.36 14.19
CA LEU A 246 10.30 12.96 13.32
C LEU A 246 9.91 12.84 11.83
N GLY A 247 9.29 11.72 11.45
CA GLY A 247 8.73 11.56 10.10
C GLY A 247 7.61 12.52 9.78
N ILE A 248 6.68 12.74 10.73
CA ILE A 248 5.61 13.72 10.56
C ILE A 248 6.20 15.12 10.38
N MET A 249 7.22 15.50 11.15
CA MET A 249 7.90 16.79 11.02
C MET A 249 8.49 16.99 9.61
N GLN A 250 9.20 16.01 9.10
CA GLN A 250 9.80 16.11 7.76
C GLN A 250 8.73 16.11 6.66
N TYR A 251 7.83 15.13 6.64
CA TYR A 251 6.98 14.89 5.47
C TYR A 251 5.69 15.69 5.51
N LYS A 252 5.08 15.81 6.69
CA LYS A 252 3.80 16.50 6.84
C LYS A 252 4.02 17.99 7.06
N LEU A 253 4.93 18.34 7.97
CA LEU A 253 5.20 19.72 8.35
C LEU A 253 6.24 20.40 7.46
N LYS A 254 6.91 19.65 6.58
CA LYS A 254 7.92 20.16 5.63
C LYS A 254 9.10 20.86 6.33
N ILE A 255 9.45 20.40 7.52
CA ILE A 255 10.62 20.90 8.27
C ILE A 255 11.88 20.28 7.67
N ALA A 256 12.90 21.11 7.43
CA ALA A 256 14.15 20.66 6.82
C ALA A 256 14.90 19.65 7.71
N ASN A 257 15.41 18.56 7.13
CA ASN A 257 16.16 17.53 7.86
C ASN A 257 17.32 18.10 8.66
N SER A 258 18.06 19.07 8.09
CA SER A 258 19.16 19.75 8.79
C SER A 258 18.71 20.45 10.08
N THR A 259 17.49 21.00 10.09
CA THR A 259 16.91 21.60 11.30
C THR A 259 16.54 20.51 12.30
N ILE A 260 15.88 19.44 11.86
CA ILE A 260 15.49 18.33 12.74
C ILE A 260 16.73 17.69 13.38
N GLU A 261 17.76 17.39 12.60
CA GLU A 261 19.04 16.83 13.05
C GLU A 261 19.74 17.72 14.09
N ALA A 262 19.86 19.02 13.79
CA ALA A 262 20.49 19.97 14.71
C ALA A 262 19.76 20.04 16.05
N GLN A 263 18.42 20.13 16.00
CA GLN A 263 17.62 20.23 17.22
C GLN A 263 17.51 18.89 17.98
N CYS A 264 17.53 17.74 17.29
CA CYS A 264 17.64 16.43 17.93
C CYS A 264 18.92 16.33 18.76
N LYS A 265 20.05 16.71 18.16
CA LYS A 265 21.36 16.69 18.81
C LYS A 265 21.38 17.61 20.04
N ASP A 266 20.82 18.80 19.89
CA ASP A 266 20.67 19.77 20.98
C ASP A 266 19.79 19.26 22.13
N ALA A 267 18.73 18.50 21.81
CA ALA A 267 17.82 17.89 22.78
C ALA A 267 18.38 16.59 23.40
N GLY A 268 19.49 16.06 22.88
CA GLY A 268 20.09 14.81 23.34
C GLY A 268 19.39 13.55 22.83
N ILE A 269 18.62 13.64 21.74
CA ILE A 269 18.03 12.47 21.08
C ILE A 269 19.16 11.70 20.37
N PRO A 270 19.20 10.35 20.48
CA PRO A 270 20.25 9.55 19.84
C PRO A 270 20.32 9.79 18.32
N VAL A 271 21.53 9.82 17.78
CA VAL A 271 21.78 10.16 16.37
C VAL A 271 21.11 9.16 15.42
N GLU A 272 21.05 7.89 15.82
CA GLU A 272 20.37 6.82 15.09
C GLU A 272 18.84 6.99 14.98
N GLU A 273 18.22 7.88 15.78
CA GLU A 273 16.80 8.24 15.63
C GLU A 273 16.60 9.39 14.64
N CYS A 274 17.65 10.17 14.34
CA CYS A 274 17.58 11.39 13.55
C CYS A 274 18.52 11.40 12.33
N ASP A 275 19.12 10.27 11.96
CA ASP A 275 20.01 10.18 10.81
C ASP A 275 19.24 10.10 9.48
N ALA A 276 19.94 10.39 8.38
CA ALA A 276 19.36 10.37 7.03
C ALA A 276 18.64 9.06 6.68
N THR A 277 19.10 7.92 7.21
CA THR A 277 18.49 6.60 6.95
C THR A 277 17.12 6.43 7.63
N ALA A 278 16.89 7.09 8.77
CA ALA A 278 15.56 7.18 9.41
C ALA A 278 14.56 7.94 8.53
N PHE A 279 15.03 9.01 7.91
CA PHE A 279 14.23 9.82 6.99
C PHE A 279 14.01 9.11 5.64
N GLU A 280 15.01 8.43 5.10
CA GLU A 280 14.87 7.58 3.89
C GLU A 280 13.84 6.46 4.08
N THR A 281 13.76 5.89 5.29
CA THR A 281 12.72 4.92 5.67
C THR A 281 11.31 5.49 5.46
N MET A 282 11.13 6.79 5.65
CA MET A 282 9.82 7.42 5.50
C MET A 282 9.57 7.92 4.07
N ASP A 283 10.64 8.21 3.31
CA ASP A 283 10.55 8.56 1.88
C ASP A 283 9.97 7.40 1.05
N PHE A 284 10.43 6.18 1.31
CA PHE A 284 9.89 5.01 0.62
C PHE A 284 8.41 4.80 0.97
N VAL A 285 7.95 5.11 2.20
CA VAL A 285 6.57 4.90 2.63
C VAL A 285 5.61 5.75 1.82
N GLY A 286 5.95 7.03 1.62
CA GLY A 286 5.18 7.93 0.77
C GLY A 286 5.14 7.47 -0.69
N LYS A 287 6.27 6.98 -1.21
CA LYS A 287 6.35 6.40 -2.56
C LYS A 287 5.52 5.12 -2.67
N PHE A 288 5.66 4.19 -1.74
CA PHE A 288 4.90 2.95 -1.69
C PHE A 288 3.39 3.21 -1.61
N ALA A 289 2.94 4.15 -0.75
CA ALA A 289 1.54 4.57 -0.70
C ALA A 289 1.05 5.19 -2.02
N THR A 290 1.90 5.97 -2.69
CA THR A 290 1.60 6.52 -4.02
C THR A 290 1.45 5.41 -5.06
N VAL A 291 2.31 4.40 -5.02
CA VAL A 291 2.26 3.24 -5.92
C VAL A 291 0.98 2.43 -5.74
N ILE A 292 0.54 2.20 -4.49
CA ILE A 292 -0.74 1.54 -4.24
C ILE A 292 -1.92 2.43 -4.68
N THR A 293 -1.79 3.76 -4.59
CA THR A 293 -2.84 4.68 -5.09
C THR A 293 -3.04 4.55 -6.60
N VAL A 294 -1.95 4.38 -7.35
CA VAL A 294 -2.02 4.16 -8.80
C VAL A 294 -2.83 2.91 -9.12
N ILE A 295 -2.59 1.78 -8.43
CA ILE A 295 -3.36 0.56 -8.72
C ILE A 295 -4.82 0.66 -8.28
N MET A 296 -5.12 1.39 -7.19
CA MET A 296 -6.51 1.66 -6.81
C MET A 296 -7.26 2.50 -7.84
N SER A 297 -6.60 3.45 -8.51
CA SER A 297 -7.25 4.23 -9.58
C SER A 297 -7.73 3.36 -10.75
N VAL A 298 -7.08 2.22 -10.99
CA VAL A 298 -7.54 1.24 -11.99
C VAL A 298 -8.87 0.64 -11.57
N VAL A 299 -9.04 0.31 -10.29
CA VAL A 299 -10.31 -0.22 -9.77
C VAL A 299 -11.44 0.77 -10.02
N ASP A 300 -11.21 2.05 -9.73
CA ASP A 300 -12.21 3.09 -9.97
C ASP A 300 -12.56 3.22 -11.45
N ILE A 301 -11.56 3.17 -12.35
CA ILE A 301 -11.80 3.18 -13.80
C ILE A 301 -12.67 2.00 -14.21
N VAL A 302 -12.38 0.80 -13.71
CA VAL A 302 -13.13 -0.41 -14.04
C VAL A 302 -14.56 -0.32 -13.53
N LEU A 303 -14.79 0.04 -12.27
CA LEU A 303 -16.13 0.20 -11.71
C LEU A 303 -16.96 1.21 -12.50
N ASN A 304 -16.36 2.33 -12.92
CA ASN A 304 -17.02 3.31 -13.79
C ASN A 304 -17.41 2.74 -15.16
N ILE A 305 -16.65 1.78 -15.70
CA ILE A 305 -17.02 1.08 -16.95
C ILE A 305 -18.17 0.11 -16.69
N LEU A 306 -18.18 -0.57 -15.54
CA LEU A 306 -19.25 -1.50 -15.17
C LEU A 306 -20.59 -0.80 -14.96
N ASP A 307 -20.57 0.45 -14.48
CA ASP A 307 -21.77 1.28 -14.30
C ASP A 307 -22.42 1.74 -15.63
N ILE A 308 -21.77 1.53 -16.77
CA ILE A 308 -22.32 1.90 -18.09
C ILE A 308 -23.42 0.91 -18.48
N VAL A 309 -24.66 1.43 -18.60
CA VAL A 309 -25.85 0.63 -18.96
C VAL A 309 -25.85 0.22 -20.44
N ASP A 310 -25.36 1.09 -21.34
CA ASP A 310 -25.26 0.76 -22.76
C ASP A 310 -24.05 -0.14 -23.01
N VAL A 311 -24.34 -1.38 -23.39
CA VAL A 311 -23.33 -2.43 -23.58
C VAL A 311 -22.32 -2.07 -24.69
N VAL A 312 -22.75 -1.41 -25.77
CA VAL A 312 -21.83 -1.03 -26.85
C VAL A 312 -20.91 0.09 -26.39
N GLU A 313 -21.43 1.04 -25.62
CA GLU A 313 -20.65 2.10 -24.98
C GLU A 313 -19.67 1.53 -23.95
N GLN A 314 -20.11 0.57 -23.14
CA GLN A 314 -19.27 -0.15 -22.19
C GLN A 314 -18.09 -0.82 -22.88
N CYS A 315 -18.34 -1.61 -23.94
CA CYS A 315 -17.28 -2.30 -24.67
C CYS A 315 -16.31 -1.33 -25.37
N LYS A 316 -16.80 -0.21 -25.93
CA LYS A 316 -15.94 0.83 -26.51
C LYS A 316 -15.06 1.47 -25.44
N LYS A 317 -15.65 1.84 -24.31
CA LYS A 317 -14.93 2.43 -23.18
C LYS A 317 -13.88 1.46 -22.65
N MET A 318 -14.17 0.16 -22.65
CA MET A 318 -13.24 -0.87 -22.24
C MET A 318 -11.97 -0.89 -23.09
N CYS A 319 -12.11 -0.91 -24.42
CA CYS A 319 -10.97 -0.87 -25.35
C CYS A 319 -10.11 0.39 -25.09
N ASP A 320 -10.77 1.56 -25.04
CA ASP A 320 -10.10 2.85 -24.84
C ASP A 320 -9.33 2.93 -23.51
N GLN A 321 -9.89 2.35 -22.43
CA GLN A 321 -9.27 2.40 -21.12
C GLN A 321 -8.15 1.37 -20.96
N LEU A 322 -8.30 0.17 -21.55
CA LEU A 322 -7.27 -0.87 -21.55
C LEU A 322 -6.00 -0.40 -22.25
N ASN A 323 -6.09 0.13 -23.47
CA ASN A 323 -4.92 0.63 -24.20
C ASN A 323 -4.47 2.05 -23.76
N GLY A 324 -5.14 2.62 -22.76
CA GLY A 324 -4.91 3.98 -22.29
C GLY A 324 -4.55 4.02 -20.79
N PRO A 325 -5.40 4.65 -19.94
CA PRO A 325 -5.10 4.85 -18.52
C PRO A 325 -4.77 3.57 -17.72
N ILE A 326 -5.41 2.43 -18.02
CA ILE A 326 -5.16 1.19 -17.26
C ILE A 326 -3.73 0.68 -17.52
N LYS A 327 -3.32 0.57 -18.79
CA LYS A 327 -1.95 0.24 -19.19
C LYS A 327 -0.92 1.18 -18.57
N GLY A 328 -1.21 2.50 -18.59
CA GLY A 328 -0.36 3.51 -17.96
C GLY A 328 -0.19 3.32 -16.45
N SER A 329 -1.27 2.95 -15.75
CA SER A 329 -1.23 2.65 -14.32
C SER A 329 -0.41 1.39 -14.01
N TYR A 330 -0.42 0.37 -14.87
CA TYR A 330 0.44 -0.82 -14.70
C TYR A 330 1.91 -0.48 -14.80
N LYS A 331 2.29 0.31 -15.82
CA LYS A 331 3.68 0.78 -15.96
C LYS A 331 4.12 1.58 -14.74
N SER A 332 3.27 2.48 -14.30
CA SER A 332 3.51 3.31 -13.12
C SER A 332 3.61 2.48 -11.84
N TYR A 333 2.79 1.44 -11.69
CA TYR A 333 2.83 0.52 -10.57
C TYR A 333 4.14 -0.29 -10.52
N PHE A 334 4.50 -0.98 -11.61
CA PHE A 334 5.68 -1.85 -11.64
C PHE A 334 6.99 -1.06 -11.53
N ASN A 335 7.11 0.08 -12.22
CA ASN A 335 8.26 0.97 -12.03
C ASN A 335 8.28 1.57 -10.61
N GLY A 336 7.12 1.87 -10.06
CA GLY A 336 6.98 2.39 -8.71
C GLY A 336 7.42 1.39 -7.62
N ILE A 337 6.98 0.13 -7.68
CA ILE A 337 7.42 -0.89 -6.70
C ILE A 337 8.92 -1.18 -6.84
N LYS A 338 9.47 -1.09 -8.05
CA LYS A 338 10.91 -1.20 -8.29
C LYS A 338 11.67 -0.10 -7.55
N GLU A 339 11.34 1.16 -7.79
CA GLU A 339 12.00 2.29 -7.12
C GLU A 339 11.81 2.26 -5.60
N ALA A 340 10.59 1.98 -5.15
CA ALA A 340 10.28 1.88 -3.72
C ALA A 340 11.04 0.73 -3.05
N SER A 341 11.20 -0.42 -3.72
CA SER A 341 11.95 -1.56 -3.19
C SER A 341 13.45 -1.28 -3.02
N GLN A 342 14.05 -0.55 -3.97
CA GLN A 342 15.46 -0.21 -3.92
C GLN A 342 15.75 0.74 -2.75
N GLN A 343 14.88 1.73 -2.55
CA GLN A 343 14.97 2.66 -1.42
C GLN A 343 14.66 1.97 -0.09
N TYR A 344 13.67 1.09 -0.07
CA TYR A 344 13.37 0.26 1.10
C TYR A 344 14.59 -0.56 1.52
N LYS A 345 15.25 -1.22 0.57
CA LYS A 345 16.45 -2.02 0.82
C LYS A 345 17.60 -1.17 1.37
N ALA A 346 17.80 0.03 0.82
CA ALA A 346 18.80 0.96 1.32
C ALA A 346 18.49 1.39 2.76
N ALA A 347 17.22 1.69 3.06
CA ALA A 347 16.78 2.15 4.37
C ALA A 347 16.93 1.09 5.48
N ILE A 348 16.72 -0.20 5.17
CA ILE A 348 16.87 -1.29 6.16
C ILE A 348 18.30 -1.83 6.29
N GLY A 349 19.15 -1.60 5.27
CA GLY A 349 20.50 -2.17 5.17
C GLY A 349 21.63 -1.21 5.54
N GLY A 350 21.30 0.02 5.96
CA GLY A 350 22.24 1.03 6.45
C GLY A 350 22.95 0.66 7.75
#